data_AF-A0A7W1PHM9-F1
#
_entry.id   AF-A0A7W1PHM9-F1
#
_cell.length_a   1.000
_cell.length_b   1.000
_cell.length_c   1.000
_cell.angle_alpha   90.00
_cell.angle_beta   90.00
_cell.angle_gamma   90.00
#
_symmetry.space_group_name_H-M   'P 1'
#
loop_
_entity.id
_entity.type
_entity.pdbx_description
1 polymer ?
#
loop_
_entity_poly.entity_id
_entity_poly.type
_entity_poly.pdbx_seq_one_letter_code
_entity_poly.pdbx_strand_id
1 'polypeptide(L)'
;MRYQSHEAATPETGPAADKELPAVVIEYLLRLRRLPVGAWNDAAQALVAAERDAGSAPSADSIAAAHAALRRIVAGVPGLAVQTQRRVQNMVEMAGTCMHISDCTKMKRAALTAALALAVRSALGEPLFAKLYAPFEQYIPLADLARAAADDLALA
;
A
#
# COMPACT_ATOMS: atom_id res chain seq x y z
N MET A 1 47.72 -35.01 -5.17
CA MET A 1 46.75 -34.11 -4.51
C MET A 1 47.08 -32.68 -4.88
N ARG A 2 46.20 -31.99 -5.61
CA ARG A 2 46.02 -30.52 -5.59
C ARG A 2 44.69 -30.21 -6.27
N TYR A 3 43.94 -29.35 -5.61
CA TYR A 3 42.49 -29.19 -5.68
C TYR A 3 42.02 -28.62 -7.03
N GLN A 4 40.95 -29.22 -7.57
CA GLN A 4 40.06 -28.56 -8.52
C GLN A 4 39.37 -27.42 -7.77
N SER A 5 39.67 -26.17 -8.12
CA SER A 5 38.89 -25.04 -7.67
C SER A 5 37.54 -25.09 -8.37
N HIS A 6 36.51 -25.37 -7.59
CA HIS A 6 35.11 -25.20 -7.98
C HIS A 6 34.92 -23.83 -8.62
N GLU A 7 34.49 -23.84 -9.88
CA GLU A 7 33.78 -22.73 -10.50
C GLU A 7 32.53 -22.46 -9.65
N ALA A 8 32.66 -21.53 -8.70
CA ALA A 8 31.52 -20.95 -8.03
C ALA A 8 30.83 -20.05 -9.06
N ALA A 9 29.79 -20.58 -9.69
CA ALA A 9 28.81 -19.78 -10.39
C ALA A 9 28.33 -18.70 -9.41
N THR A 10 28.77 -17.46 -9.62
CA THR A 10 28.15 -16.29 -9.04
C THR A 10 26.70 -16.30 -9.51
N PRO A 11 25.69 -16.43 -8.64
CA PRO A 11 24.36 -16.06 -9.05
C PRO A 11 24.43 -14.57 -9.33
N GLU A 12 24.32 -14.20 -10.61
CA GLU A 12 24.01 -12.84 -11.03
C GLU A 12 22.70 -12.45 -10.35
N THR A 13 22.82 -11.97 -9.11
CA THR A 13 21.80 -11.20 -8.44
C THR A 13 21.92 -9.84 -9.09
N GLY A 14 21.48 -9.74 -10.35
CA GLY A 14 21.24 -8.47 -10.99
C GLY A 14 20.42 -7.62 -10.01
N PRO A 15 20.70 -6.32 -9.86
CA PRO A 15 19.93 -5.47 -8.97
C PRO A 15 18.47 -5.67 -9.38
N ALA A 16 17.67 -6.25 -8.48
CA ALA A 16 16.24 -6.34 -8.67
C ALA A 16 15.81 -4.92 -8.96
N ALA A 17 15.48 -4.64 -10.23
CA ALA A 17 15.32 -3.29 -10.73
C ALA A 17 14.48 -2.54 -9.72
N ASP A 18 15.11 -1.55 -9.10
CA ASP A 18 14.57 -0.73 -8.04
C ASP A 18 13.48 0.12 -8.70
N LYS A 19 12.36 -0.52 -9.03
CA LYS A 19 11.22 0.13 -9.66
C LYS A 19 10.71 1.07 -8.59
N GLU A 20 11.07 2.34 -8.75
CA GLU A 20 10.57 3.43 -7.92
C GLU A 20 9.06 3.29 -7.76
N LEU A 21 8.59 3.56 -6.54
CA LEU A 21 7.17 3.57 -6.26
C LEU A 21 6.46 4.51 -7.25
N PRO A 22 5.26 4.15 -7.75
CA PRO A 22 4.51 5.04 -8.62
C PRO A 22 4.32 6.42 -7.98
N ALA A 23 4.43 7.50 -8.77
CA ALA A 23 4.33 8.89 -8.27
C ALA A 23 3.06 9.13 -7.43
N VAL A 24 1.93 8.55 -7.84
CA VAL A 24 0.66 8.62 -7.09
C VAL A 24 0.76 8.00 -5.68
N VAL A 25 1.56 6.95 -5.51
CA VAL A 25 1.81 6.31 -4.21
C VAL A 25 2.72 7.18 -3.37
N ILE A 26 3.75 7.79 -3.98
CA ILE A 26 4.65 8.72 -3.29
C ILE A 26 3.85 9.91 -2.75
N GLU A 27 3.01 10.54 -3.57
CA GLU A 27 2.18 11.67 -3.17
C GLU A 27 1.17 11.27 -2.08
N TYR A 28 0.57 10.08 -2.19
CA TYR A 28 -0.27 9.54 -1.13
C TYR A 28 0.49 9.43 0.20
N LEU A 29 1.71 8.87 0.20
CA LEU A 29 2.51 8.74 1.43
C LEU A 29 2.91 10.11 2.00
N LEU A 30 3.19 11.10 1.14
CA LEU A 30 3.48 12.47 1.57
C LEU A 30 2.29 13.13 2.27
N ARG A 31 1.08 12.97 1.73
CA ARG A 31 -0.14 13.49 2.34
C ARG A 31 -0.53 12.73 3.60
N LEU A 32 -0.41 11.41 3.56
CA LEU A 32 -0.64 10.56 4.71
C LEU A 32 0.22 11.02 5.89
N ARG A 33 1.52 11.29 5.69
CA ARG A 33 2.41 11.85 6.73
C ARG A 33 1.93 13.17 7.34
N ARG A 34 1.18 13.98 6.59
CA ARG A 34 0.66 15.29 7.05
C ARG A 34 -0.70 15.19 7.73
N LEU A 35 -1.40 14.07 7.58
CA LEU A 35 -2.71 13.89 8.22
C LEU A 35 -2.57 13.75 9.75
N PRO A 36 -3.51 14.32 10.51
CA PRO A 36 -3.55 14.11 11.95
C PRO A 36 -3.82 12.64 12.27
N VAL A 37 -3.24 12.17 13.36
CA VAL A 37 -3.38 10.78 13.83
C VAL A 37 -4.84 10.34 14.01
N GLY A 38 -5.73 11.27 14.41
CA GLY A 38 -7.18 11.02 14.47
C GLY A 38 -7.77 10.57 13.13
N ALA A 39 -7.41 11.27 12.04
CA ALA A 39 -7.91 10.94 10.70
C ALA A 39 -7.40 9.57 10.21
N TRP A 40 -6.17 9.22 10.54
CA TRP A 40 -5.64 7.88 10.25
C TRP A 40 -6.41 6.78 10.98
N ASN A 41 -6.69 7.00 12.27
CA ASN A 41 -7.45 6.05 13.07
C ASN A 41 -8.88 5.92 12.54
N ASP A 42 -9.55 7.02 12.21
CA ASP A 42 -10.90 7.00 11.63
C ASP A 42 -10.95 6.21 10.32
N ALA A 43 -10.00 6.45 9.40
CA ALA A 43 -9.85 5.66 8.18
C ALA A 43 -9.61 4.16 8.50
N ALA A 44 -8.81 3.87 9.53
CA ALA A 44 -8.55 2.50 9.94
C ALA A 44 -9.79 1.80 10.52
N GLN A 45 -10.59 2.49 11.33
CA GLN A 45 -11.85 1.95 11.85
C GLN A 45 -12.87 1.75 10.73
N ALA A 46 -12.96 2.69 9.78
CA ALA A 46 -13.85 2.56 8.63
C ALA A 46 -13.53 1.32 7.78
N LEU A 47 -12.24 1.03 7.55
CA LEU A 47 -11.83 -0.20 6.87
C LEU A 47 -12.24 -1.46 7.65
N VAL A 48 -12.02 -1.48 8.97
CA VAL A 48 -12.40 -2.62 9.82
C VAL A 48 -13.91 -2.84 9.85
N ALA A 49 -14.69 -1.76 9.89
CA ALA A 49 -16.15 -1.82 9.82
C ALA A 49 -16.61 -2.42 8.49
N ALA A 50 -16.07 -1.93 7.37
CA ALA A 50 -16.40 -2.45 6.04
C ALA A 50 -16.04 -3.95 5.89
N GLU A 51 -14.91 -4.38 6.45
CA GLU A 51 -14.52 -5.80 6.49
C GLU A 51 -15.48 -6.66 7.31
N ARG A 52 -16.01 -6.12 8.41
CA ARG A 52 -16.95 -6.83 9.28
C ARG A 52 -18.31 -7.00 8.62
N ASP A 53 -18.83 -5.95 7.97
CA ASP A 53 -20.14 -5.96 7.31
C ASP A 53 -20.18 -6.90 6.09
N ALA A 54 -19.03 -7.09 5.42
CA ALA A 54 -18.90 -8.03 4.30
C ALA A 54 -18.91 -9.51 4.72
N GLY A 55 -18.79 -9.82 6.01
CA GLY A 55 -18.78 -11.19 6.53
C GLY A 55 -20.11 -11.95 6.39
N SER A 56 -21.19 -11.28 6.00
CA SER A 56 -22.54 -11.87 5.94
C SER A 56 -22.89 -12.60 4.62
N ALA A 57 -22.15 -12.41 3.52
CA ALA A 57 -22.25 -13.23 2.32
C ALA A 57 -21.02 -13.05 1.40
N PRO A 58 -20.37 -14.12 0.91
CA PRO A 58 -19.25 -14.01 -0.02
C PRO A 58 -19.78 -13.62 -1.42
N SER A 59 -19.91 -12.33 -1.68
CA SER A 59 -20.15 -11.80 -3.02
C SER A 59 -18.82 -11.44 -3.70
N ALA A 60 -18.78 -11.55 -5.03
CA ALA A 60 -17.66 -11.07 -5.85
C ALA A 60 -17.41 -9.55 -5.67
N ASP A 61 -18.42 -8.83 -5.18
CA ASP A 61 -18.38 -7.40 -4.87
C ASP A 61 -18.04 -7.08 -3.41
N SER A 62 -17.55 -8.05 -2.64
CA SER A 62 -17.18 -7.83 -1.23
C SER A 62 -15.80 -7.16 -1.09
N ILE A 63 -15.58 -6.47 0.04
CA ILE A 63 -14.25 -5.95 0.39
C ILE A 63 -13.24 -7.10 0.59
N ALA A 64 -13.71 -8.27 1.04
CA ALA A 64 -12.90 -9.47 1.14
C ALA A 64 -12.37 -9.92 -0.23
N ALA A 65 -13.22 -9.89 -1.27
CA ALA A 65 -12.81 -10.16 -2.65
C ALA A 65 -11.79 -9.13 -3.15
N ALA A 66 -11.97 -7.85 -2.81
CA ALA A 66 -11.01 -6.79 -3.14
C ALA A 66 -9.64 -7.03 -2.48
N HIS A 67 -9.60 -7.42 -1.21
CA HIS A 67 -8.36 -7.79 -0.52
C HIS A 67 -7.70 -9.04 -1.12
N ALA A 68 -8.50 -10.05 -1.50
CA ALA A 68 -7.98 -11.26 -2.13
C ALA A 68 -7.35 -10.96 -3.50
N ALA A 69 -8.01 -10.13 -4.31
CA ALA A 69 -7.50 -9.66 -5.59
C ALA A 69 -6.20 -8.85 -5.40
N LEU A 70 -6.19 -7.90 -4.46
CA LEU A 70 -5.00 -7.11 -4.14
C LEU A 70 -3.81 -8.00 -3.76
N ARG A 71 -4.02 -8.98 -2.85
CA ARG A 71 -2.97 -9.93 -2.44
C ARG A 71 -2.43 -10.73 -3.62
N ARG A 72 -3.30 -11.21 -4.52
CA ARG A 72 -2.89 -11.97 -5.70
C ARG A 72 -2.03 -11.14 -6.65
N ILE A 73 -2.41 -9.89 -6.90
CA ILE A 73 -1.65 -9.00 -7.78
C ILE A 73 -0.31 -8.63 -7.15
N VAL A 74 -0.31 -8.26 -5.86
CA VAL A 74 0.90 -7.86 -5.13
C VAL A 74 1.89 -9.03 -4.97
N ALA A 75 1.41 -10.27 -4.88
CA ALA A 75 2.27 -11.45 -4.89
C ALA A 75 3.10 -11.59 -6.18
N GLY A 76 2.61 -11.05 -7.31
CA GLY A 76 3.35 -10.98 -8.56
C GLY A 76 4.40 -9.86 -8.61
N VAL A 77 4.42 -8.95 -7.62
CA VAL A 77 5.33 -7.79 -7.55
C VAL A 77 5.85 -7.60 -6.12
N PRO A 78 6.63 -8.54 -5.57
CA PRO A 78 7.00 -8.55 -4.15
C PRO A 78 7.83 -7.32 -3.73
N GLY A 79 8.65 -6.75 -4.62
CA GLY A 79 9.44 -5.55 -4.35
C GLY A 79 8.57 -4.34 -3.97
N LEU A 80 7.46 -4.13 -4.70
CA LEU A 80 6.50 -3.06 -4.43
C LEU A 80 5.88 -3.18 -3.03
N ALA A 81 5.51 -4.41 -2.64
CA ALA A 81 4.95 -4.71 -1.33
C ALA A 81 5.91 -4.34 -0.19
N VAL A 82 7.15 -4.80 -0.31
CA VAL A 82 8.20 -4.60 0.70
C VAL A 82 8.55 -3.13 0.84
N GLN A 83 8.74 -2.41 -0.26
CA GLN A 83 9.05 -0.98 -0.23
C GLN A 83 7.92 -0.16 0.39
N THR A 84 6.68 -0.40 -0.03
CA THR A 84 5.49 0.30 0.49
C THR A 84 5.30 0.01 1.98
N GLN A 85 5.46 -1.26 2.39
CA GLN A 85 5.35 -1.67 3.79
C GLN A 85 6.38 -0.97 4.67
N ARG A 86 7.65 -0.89 4.24
CA ARG A 86 8.70 -0.19 5.00
C ARG A 86 8.36 1.29 5.20
N ARG A 87 7.92 1.99 4.15
CA ARG A 87 7.56 3.41 4.24
C ARG A 87 6.38 3.66 5.17
N VAL A 88 5.32 2.84 5.08
CA VAL A 88 4.15 2.96 5.97
C VAL A 88 4.52 2.63 7.41
N GLN A 89 5.33 1.60 7.65
CA GLN A 89 5.80 1.23 9.00
C GLN A 89 6.51 2.42 9.67
N ASN A 90 7.48 3.01 8.99
CA ASN A 90 8.25 4.14 9.52
C ASN A 90 7.34 5.31 9.90
N MET A 91 6.32 5.63 9.08
CA MET A 91 5.40 6.72 9.38
C MET A 91 4.51 6.44 10.59
N VAL A 92 3.99 5.21 10.72
CA VAL A 92 3.18 4.80 11.88
C VAL A 92 4.01 4.81 13.16
N GLU A 93 5.26 4.35 13.12
CA GLU A 93 6.16 4.37 14.28
C GLU A 93 6.43 5.81 14.76
N MET A 94 6.61 6.75 13.82
CA MET A 94 6.76 8.17 14.15
C MET A 94 5.47 8.78 14.74
N ALA A 95 4.31 8.35 14.28
CA ALA A 95 3.01 8.82 14.75
C ALA A 95 2.55 8.16 16.07
N GLY A 96 3.03 6.95 16.34
CA GLY A 96 2.48 6.01 17.32
C GLY A 96 3.10 6.05 18.71
N THR A 97 4.01 6.98 19.02
CA THR A 97 4.69 7.04 20.33
C THR A 97 3.76 7.23 21.53
N CYS A 98 2.48 7.58 21.29
CA CYS A 98 1.47 7.78 22.33
C CYS A 98 0.19 6.94 22.11
N MET A 99 0.17 5.98 21.19
CA MET A 99 -1.03 5.18 20.85
C MET A 99 -0.94 3.71 21.30
N HIS A 100 -2.10 3.08 21.45
CA HIS A 100 -2.18 1.64 21.72
C HIS A 100 -1.74 0.83 20.49
N ILE A 101 -1.00 -0.27 20.71
CA ILE A 101 -0.42 -1.11 19.64
C ILE A 101 -1.48 -1.62 18.65
N SER A 102 -2.69 -1.91 19.13
CA SER A 102 -3.79 -2.36 18.28
C SER A 102 -4.19 -1.32 17.24
N ASP A 103 -4.17 -0.04 17.59
CA ASP A 103 -4.60 1.03 16.71
C ASP A 103 -3.51 1.36 15.70
N CYS A 104 -2.25 1.38 16.13
CA CYS A 104 -1.09 1.43 15.22
C CYS A 104 -1.15 0.31 14.17
N THR A 105 -1.53 -0.91 14.58
CA THR A 105 -1.65 -2.05 13.66
C THR A 105 -2.77 -1.86 12.63
N LYS A 106 -3.94 -1.39 13.06
CA LYS A 106 -5.06 -1.08 12.17
C LYS A 106 -4.71 0.05 11.19
N MET A 107 -4.11 1.13 11.70
CA MET A 107 -3.66 2.27 10.90
C MET A 107 -2.65 1.84 9.84
N LYS A 108 -1.63 1.05 10.22
CA LYS A 108 -0.66 0.47 9.29
C LYS A 108 -1.36 -0.34 8.20
N ARG A 109 -2.28 -1.21 8.60
CA ARG A 109 -3.00 -2.09 7.66
C ARG A 109 -3.81 -1.27 6.66
N ALA A 110 -4.55 -0.27 7.13
CA ALA A 110 -5.36 0.59 6.27
C ALA A 110 -4.48 1.39 5.30
N ALA A 111 -3.45 2.06 5.82
CA ALA A 111 -2.54 2.86 5.02
C ALA A 111 -1.81 2.03 3.94
N LEU A 112 -1.36 0.82 4.31
CA LEU A 112 -0.70 -0.10 3.38
C LEU A 112 -1.67 -0.61 2.31
N THR A 113 -2.91 -0.91 2.70
CA THR A 113 -3.95 -1.38 1.77
C THR A 113 -4.22 -0.31 0.71
N ALA A 114 -4.44 0.94 1.12
CA ALA A 114 -4.67 2.05 0.20
C ALA A 114 -3.46 2.32 -0.72
N ALA A 115 -2.24 2.33 -0.17
CA ALA A 115 -1.03 2.53 -0.95
C ALA A 115 -0.80 1.44 -2.01
N LEU A 116 -1.02 0.17 -1.66
CA LEU A 116 -0.91 -0.93 -2.60
C LEU A 116 -2.04 -0.89 -3.64
N ALA A 117 -3.27 -0.59 -3.22
CA ALA A 117 -4.40 -0.45 -4.14
C ALA A 117 -4.16 0.66 -5.18
N LEU A 118 -3.56 1.79 -4.77
CA LEU A 118 -3.11 2.85 -5.68
C LEU A 118 -2.04 2.33 -6.66
N ALA A 119 -1.03 1.62 -6.14
CA ALA A 119 0.08 1.13 -6.94
C ALA A 119 -0.35 0.14 -8.04
N VAL A 120 -1.39 -0.64 -7.79
CA VAL A 120 -1.91 -1.65 -8.74
C VAL A 120 -3.29 -1.31 -9.30
N ARG A 121 -3.70 -0.04 -9.24
CA ARG A 121 -5.06 0.39 -9.62
C ARG A 121 -5.50 -0.12 -10.99
N SER A 122 -4.61 -0.04 -11.99
CA SER A 122 -4.87 -0.50 -13.36
C SER A 122 -5.15 -2.00 -13.47
N ALA A 123 -4.53 -2.82 -12.61
CA ALA A 123 -4.72 -4.27 -12.58
C ALA A 123 -5.88 -4.71 -11.67
N LEU A 124 -6.20 -3.92 -10.64
CA LEU A 124 -7.23 -4.23 -9.66
C LEU A 124 -8.65 -3.92 -10.18
N GLY A 125 -8.77 -2.91 -11.05
CA GLY A 125 -10.05 -2.42 -11.56
C GLY A 125 -10.75 -1.48 -10.58
N GLU A 126 -11.49 -0.52 -11.13
CA GLU A 126 -12.11 0.58 -10.37
C GLU A 126 -13.05 0.13 -9.23
N PRO A 127 -13.94 -0.88 -9.42
CA PRO A 127 -14.89 -1.26 -8.36
C PRO A 127 -14.23 -1.85 -7.12
N LEU A 128 -13.12 -2.59 -7.27
CA LEU A 128 -12.39 -3.18 -6.15
C LEU A 128 -11.47 -2.15 -5.52
N PHE A 129 -10.82 -1.33 -6.35
CA PHE A 129 -10.00 -0.21 -5.90
C PHE A 129 -10.79 0.76 -5.01
N ALA A 130 -11.97 1.20 -5.46
CA ALA A 130 -12.79 2.15 -4.72
C ALA A 130 -13.13 1.65 -3.30
N LYS A 131 -13.36 0.35 -3.12
CA LYS A 131 -13.63 -0.25 -1.80
C LYS A 131 -12.41 -0.21 -0.87
N LEU A 132 -11.22 -0.47 -1.41
CA LEU A 132 -9.97 -0.48 -0.64
C LEU A 132 -9.48 0.93 -0.31
N TYR A 133 -9.78 1.91 -1.17
CA TYR A 133 -9.35 3.30 -1.00
C TYR A 133 -10.39 4.19 -0.30
N ALA A 134 -11.68 3.83 -0.32
CA ALA A 134 -12.78 4.61 0.27
C ALA A 134 -12.50 5.19 1.66
N PRO A 135 -11.86 4.46 2.62
CA PRO A 135 -11.58 5.02 3.95
C PRO A 135 -10.71 6.28 3.94
N PHE A 136 -9.89 6.48 2.91
CA PHE A 136 -9.00 7.62 2.77
C PHE A 136 -9.51 8.71 1.83
N GLU A 137 -10.56 8.45 1.03
CA GLU A 137 -11.03 9.38 -0.01
C GLU A 137 -11.37 10.78 0.55
N GLN A 138 -11.99 10.82 1.73
CA GLN A 138 -12.38 12.08 2.39
C GLN A 138 -11.18 12.90 2.91
N TYR A 139 -10.02 12.28 3.10
CA TYR A 139 -8.82 12.91 3.66
C TYR A 139 -7.75 13.17 2.60
N ILE A 140 -7.67 12.28 1.61
CA ILE A 140 -6.72 12.31 0.51
C ILE A 140 -7.50 11.99 -0.77
N PRO A 141 -8.15 12.98 -1.38
CA PRO A 141 -8.95 12.75 -2.58
C PRO A 141 -8.09 12.28 -3.76
N LEU A 142 -8.62 11.37 -4.57
CA LEU A 142 -7.88 10.82 -5.70
C LEU A 142 -7.58 11.84 -6.78
N ALA A 143 -8.50 12.77 -7.00
CA ALA A 143 -8.32 13.86 -7.97
C ALA A 143 -7.09 14.70 -7.64
N ASP A 144 -6.85 14.95 -6.36
CA ASP A 144 -5.70 15.71 -5.91
C ASP A 144 -4.40 14.92 -6.07
N LEU A 145 -4.42 13.60 -5.84
CA LEU A 145 -3.25 12.75 -6.04
C LEU A 145 -2.86 12.67 -7.53
N ALA A 146 -3.85 12.49 -8.40
CA ALA A 146 -3.65 12.41 -9.84
C ALA A 146 -3.11 13.73 -10.42
N ARG A 147 -3.63 14.87 -9.95
CA ARG A 147 -3.16 16.19 -10.34
C ARG A 147 -1.71 16.43 -9.94
N ALA A 148 -1.37 16.21 -8.67
CA ALA A 148 0.00 16.40 -8.18
C ALA A 148 1.00 15.48 -8.90
N ALA A 149 0.63 14.23 -9.15
CA ALA A 149 1.48 13.32 -9.91
C ALA A 149 1.68 13.77 -11.38
N ALA A 150 0.66 14.37 -12.00
CA ALA A 150 0.76 14.90 -13.36
C ALA A 150 1.60 16.18 -13.42
N ASP A 151 1.50 17.05 -12.43
CA ASP A 151 2.30 18.29 -12.33
C ASP A 151 3.80 17.97 -12.18
N ASP A 152 4.16 16.97 -11.36
CA ASP A 152 5.54 16.50 -11.23
C ASP A 152 6.10 15.91 -12.54
N LEU A 153 5.27 15.19 -13.30
CA LEU A 153 5.63 14.66 -14.62
C LEU A 153 5.80 15.74 -15.68
N ALA A 154 5.12 16.88 -15.55
CA ALA A 154 5.24 18.01 -16.48
C ALA A 154 6.49 18.88 -16.22
N LEU A 155 7.10 18.73 -15.04
CA LEU A 155 8.28 19.48 -14.59
C LEU A 155 9.61 18.71 -14.73
N ALA A 156 9.55 17.41 -15.05
CA ALA A 156 10.71 16.52 -15.23
C ALA A 156 11.11 16.38 -16.70
#